data_AF-A0A7K2FPJ2-F1
#
_entry.id   AF-A0A7K2FPJ2-F1
#
_cell.length_a   1.000
_cell.length_b   1.000
_cell.length_c   1.000
_cell.angle_alpha   90.00
_cell.angle_beta   90.00
_cell.angle_gamma   90.00
#
_symmetry.space_group_name_H-M   'P 1'
#
loop_
_entity.id
_entity.type
_entity.pdbx_description
1 polymer ?
#
loop_
_entity_poly.entity_id
_entity_poly.type
_entity_poly.pdbx_seq_one_letter_code
_entity_poly.pdbx_strand_id
1 'polypeptide(L)' 'MSDDEAPVRSAARAHLSQLIEMFGTDGCLRISTAPAEPDPAAVGGEPLDDERA' A
#
# COMPACT_ATOMS: atom_id res chain seq x y z
N MET A 1 24.63 12.97 -4.61
CA MET A 1 23.41 12.42 -5.21
C MET A 1 23.25 11.03 -4.63
N SER A 2 22.09 10.74 -4.04
CA SER A 2 21.86 9.53 -3.26
C SER A 2 21.71 8.31 -4.19
N ASP A 3 22.82 7.65 -4.51
CA ASP A 3 22.83 6.40 -5.28
C ASP A 3 22.13 5.22 -4.57
N ASP A 4 21.81 5.37 -3.27
CA ASP A 4 21.07 4.40 -2.48
C ASP A 4 19.55 4.39 -2.76
N GLU A 5 19.00 5.42 -3.40
CA GLU A 5 17.55 5.47 -3.75
C GLU A 5 17.19 4.66 -5.01
N ALA A 6 18.16 4.31 -5.85
CA ALA A 6 17.90 3.69 -7.14
C ALA A 6 17.26 2.27 -7.04
N PRO A 7 17.69 1.37 -6.14
CA PRO A 7 17.10 0.03 -6.03
C PRO A 7 15.68 0.06 -5.46
N VAL A 8 15.45 0.90 -4.44
CA VAL A 8 14.15 0.99 -3.75
C VAL A 8 13.09 1.64 -4.63
N ARG A 9 13.46 2.67 -5.41
CA ARG A 9 12.58 3.25 -6.43
C ARG A 9 12.17 2.25 -7.49
N SER A 10 13.05 1.29 -7.83
CA SER A 10 12.74 0.23 -8.79
C SER A 10 11.68 -0.74 -8.25
N ALA A 11 11.83 -1.18 -6.99
CA ALA A 11 10.89 -2.09 -6.35
C ALA A 11 9.51 -1.45 -6.12
N ALA A 12 9.47 -0.21 -5.59
CA ALA A 12 8.22 0.52 -5.39
C ALA A 12 7.49 0.76 -6.72
N ARG A 13 8.22 1.12 -7.79
CA ARG A 13 7.64 1.30 -9.12
C ARG A 13 7.10 0.00 -9.69
N ALA A 14 7.85 -1.11 -9.59
CA ALA A 14 7.40 -2.42 -10.05
C ALA A 14 6.13 -2.86 -9.30
N HIS A 15 6.07 -2.63 -7.99
CA HIS A 15 4.90 -2.93 -7.18
C HIS A 15 3.69 -2.07 -7.57
N LEU A 16 3.88 -0.77 -7.76
CA LEU A 16 2.82 0.12 -8.24
C LEU A 16 2.33 -0.28 -9.64
N SER A 17 3.22 -0.69 -10.55
CA SER A 17 2.83 -1.20 -11.87
C SER A 17 1.92 -2.43 -11.77
N GLN A 18 2.24 -3.38 -10.88
CA GLN A 18 1.37 -4.55 -10.64
C GLN A 18 0.00 -4.14 -10.10
N LEU A 19 -0.04 -3.20 -9.14
CA LEU A 19 -1.31 -2.70 -8.60
C LEU A 19 -2.16 -1.98 -9.65
N ILE A 20 -1.53 -1.21 -10.56
CA ILE A 20 -2.23 -0.55 -11.66
C ILE A 20 -2.78 -1.56 -12.67
N GLU A 21 -2.05 -2.63 -12.99
CA GLU A 21 -2.52 -3.68 -13.90
C GLU A 21 -3.74 -4.41 -13.33
N MET A 22 -3.75 -4.68 -12.02
CA MET A 22 -4.81 -5.42 -11.36
C MET A 22 -6.05 -4.59 -11.00
N PHE A 23 -5.84 -3.35 -10.54
CA PHE A 23 -6.89 -2.51 -9.93
C PHE A 23 -7.04 -1.14 -10.57
N GLY A 24 -6.16 -0.79 -11.49
CA GLY A 24 -6.19 0.50 -12.16
C GLY A 24 -7.32 0.62 -13.18
N THR A 25 -7.60 1.85 -13.55
CA THR A 25 -8.52 2.19 -14.65
C THR A 25 -7.85 3.31 -15.45
N ASP A 26 -7.86 3.21 -16.78
CA ASP A 26 -7.21 4.19 -17.66
C ASP A 26 -5.71 4.42 -17.36
N GLY A 27 -5.02 3.37 -16.92
CA GLY A 27 -3.60 3.44 -16.55
C GLY A 27 -3.32 4.20 -15.25
N CYS A 28 -4.35 4.55 -14.48
CA CYS A 28 -4.22 5.22 -13.19
C CYS A 28 -4.80 4.35 -12.06
N LEU A 29 -4.14 4.35 -10.91
CA LEU A 29 -4.67 3.75 -9.67
C LEU A 29 -5.21 4.86 -8.76
N ARG A 30 -6.49 4.79 -8.40
CA ARG A 30 -7.12 5.73 -7.46
C ARG A 30 -7.03 5.19 -6.04
N ILE A 31 -6.24 5.86 -5.20
CA ILE A 31 -6.13 5.52 -3.77
C ILE A 31 -7.09 6.41 -2.98
N SER A 32 -7.99 5.78 -2.23
CA SER A 32 -8.88 6.47 -1.29
C SER A 32 -8.29 6.32 0.11
N THR A 33 -7.85 7.43 0.69
CA THR A 33 -7.38 7.50 2.08
C THR A 33 -8.47 7.97 3.04
N ALA A 34 -9.73 7.96 2.58
CA ALA A 34 -10.86 8.21 3.46
C ALA A 34 -10.82 7.18 4.60
N PRO A 35 -11.02 7.60 5.86
CA PRO A 35 -11.14 6.66 6.95
C PRO A 35 -12.29 5.70 6.62
N ALA A 36 -11.97 4.42 6.47
CA ALA A 36 -12.98 3.40 6.30
C ALA A 36 -13.76 3.35 7.62
N GLU A 37 -15.06 3.62 7.58
CA GLU A 37 -15.92 3.25 8.71
C GLU A 37 -15.76 1.74 8.89
N PRO A 38 -15.47 1.25 10.11
CA PRO A 38 -15.19 -0.15 10.33
C PRO A 38 -16.39 -0.98 9.87
N ASP A 39 -16.21 -1.76 8.81
CA ASP A 39 -17.19 -2.75 8.38
C ASP A 39 -17.32 -3.78 9.53
N PRO A 40 -18.50 -3.93 10.16
CA PRO A 40 -18.69 -4.90 11.23
C PRO A 40 -18.40 -6.35 10.77
N ALA A 41 -18.33 -6.64 9.46
CA ALA A 41 -17.93 -7.92 8.90
C ALA A 41 -16.40 -8.13 8.79
N ALA A 42 -15.59 -7.08 8.92
CA ALA A 42 -14.14 -7.12 8.79
C ALA A 42 -13.38 -7.26 10.12
N VAL A 43 -14.09 -7.54 11.23
CA VAL A 43 -13.49 -7.85 12.54
C VAL A 43 -12.90 -9.27 12.50
N GLY A 44 -11.74 -9.39 11.90
CA GLY A 44 -10.88 -10.57 11.91
C GLY A 44 -9.39 -10.23 11.78
N GLY A 45 -9.02 -8.96 11.97
CA GLY A 45 -7.64 -8.49 12.03
C GLY A 45 -7.25 -8.25 13.48
N GLU A 46 -6.65 -9.26 14.11
CA GLU A 46 -6.01 -9.18 15.43
C GLU A 46 -5.00 -8.01 15.44
N PRO A 47 -5.00 -7.14 16.47
CA PRO A 47 -3.88 -6.24 16.70
C PRO A 47 -2.79 -7.02 17.45
N LEU A 48 -1.60 -7.14 16.88
CA LEU A 48 -0.46 -7.65 17.65
C LEU A 48 0.53 -6.53 17.96
N ASP A 49 0.31 -6.01 19.17
CA ASP A 49 1.26 -5.49 20.17
C ASP A 49 2.35 -4.48 19.78
N ASP A 50 2.15 -3.30 20.34
CA ASP A 50 3.11 -2.26 20.65
C ASP A 50 4.01 -2.76 21.81
N GLU A 51 5.20 -3.29 21.55
CA GLU A 51 6.24 -3.43 22.57
C GLU A 51 7.44 -2.56 22.21
N ARG A 52 7.43 -1.32 22.73
CA ARG A 52 8.65 -0.55 22.93
C ARG A 52 9.35 -1.06 24.19
N ALA A 53 10.55 -1.61 24.03
CA ALA A 53 11.54 -1.77 25.08
C ALA A 53 12.83 -1.01 24.69
#